data_AF-A0A2H3C586-F1
#
_entry.id   AF-A0A2H3C586-F1
#
_cell.length_a   1.000
_cell.length_b   1.000
_cell.length_c   1.000
_cell.angle_alpha   90.00
_cell.angle_beta   90.00
_cell.angle_gamma   90.00
#
_symmetry.space_group_name_H-M   'P 1'
#
loop_
_entity.id
_entity.type
_entity.pdbx_description
1 polymer ?
#
loop_
_entity_poly.entity_id
_entity_poly.type
_entity_poly.pdbx_seq_one_letter_code
_entity_poly.pdbx_strand_id
1 'polypeptide(L)' 'MSQVKFWETGKIFLEGHMVLLRGCYFKCLKPHTSGVSNAPHPTQDTEYWQRFRPSLN' A
#
# COMPACT_ATOMS: atom_id res chain seq x y z
N MET A 1 -16.75 1.93 6.24
CA MET A 1 -15.75 2.85 5.67
C MET A 1 -14.38 2.19 5.85
N SER A 2 -13.64 1.89 4.78
CA SER A 2 -12.31 1.29 4.93
C SER A 2 -11.35 2.32 5.52
N GLN A 3 -10.92 2.10 6.75
CA GLN A 3 -9.96 2.97 7.42
C GLN A 3 -8.59 2.79 6.76
N VAL A 4 -7.99 3.86 6.25
CA VAL A 4 -6.59 3.85 5.81
C VAL A 4 -5.71 3.65 7.05
N LYS A 5 -4.82 2.66 7.01
CA LYS A 5 -3.88 2.39 8.10
C LYS A 5 -2.46 2.81 7.71
N PHE A 6 -1.64 3.18 8.68
CA PHE A 6 -0.21 3.34 8.41
C PHE A 6 0.40 1.99 8.02
N TRP A 7 1.31 2.02 7.04
CA TRP A 7 2.05 0.82 6.69
C TRP A 7 3.03 0.46 7.82
N GLU A 8 3.00 -0.79 8.26
CA GLU A 8 3.86 -1.35 9.30
C GLU A 8 4.21 -2.79 8.92
N THR A 9 5.42 -3.25 9.23
CA THR A 9 5.82 -4.65 9.02
C THR A 9 5.10 -5.61 9.97
N GLY A 10 4.96 -6.88 9.57
CA GLY A 10 4.28 -7.93 10.35
C GLY A 10 2.76 -7.90 10.30
N LYS A 11 2.15 -6.96 9.57
CA LYS A 11 0.69 -6.89 9.37
C LYS A 11 0.27 -7.72 8.14
N ILE A 12 -0.92 -8.31 8.21
CA ILE A 12 -1.55 -8.95 7.06
C ILE A 12 -2.39 -7.89 6.33
N PHE A 13 -2.10 -7.69 5.05
CA PHE A 13 -2.90 -6.85 4.17
C PHE A 13 -3.60 -7.73 3.15
N LEU A 14 -4.89 -7.48 2.94
CA LEU A 14 -5.71 -8.13 1.91
C LEU A 14 -5.77 -7.25 0.68
N GLU A 15 -6.08 -7.85 -0.46
CA GLU A 15 -6.33 -7.11 -1.69
C GLU A 15 -7.37 -6.00 -1.48
N GLY A 16 -7.07 -4.80 -1.97
CA GLY A 16 -7.91 -3.62 -1.79
C GLY A 16 -7.70 -2.84 -0.49
N HIS A 17 -6.94 -3.36 0.48
CA HIS A 17 -6.56 -2.57 1.65
C HIS A 17 -5.74 -1.34 1.24
N MET A 18 -6.05 -0.18 1.84
CA MET A 18 -5.35 1.07 1.61
C MET A 18 -4.44 1.39 2.78
N VAL A 19 -3.19 1.77 2.48
CA VAL A 19 -2.21 2.19 3.49
C VAL A 19 -1.63 3.56 3.18
N LEU A 20 -1.16 4.23 4.23
CA LEU A 20 -0.41 5.48 4.15
C LEU A 20 1.05 5.21 4.51
N LEU A 21 1.96 5.56 3.61
CA LEU A 21 3.41 5.51 3.83
C LEU A 21 4.05 6.78 3.29
N ARG A 22 4.74 7.53 4.17
CA ARG A 22 5.44 8.78 3.82
C ARG A 22 4.55 9.78 3.03
N GLY A 23 3.30 9.94 3.47
CA GLY A 23 2.35 10.86 2.83
C GLY A 23 1.75 10.37 1.50
N CYS A 24 2.10 9.16 1.05
CA CYS A 24 1.53 8.55 -0.14
C CYS A 24 0.58 7.42 0.21
N TYR A 25 -0.54 7.34 -0.52
CA TYR A 25 -1.50 6.25 -0.38
C TYR A 25 -1.15 5.10 -1.33
N PHE A 26 -1.29 3.87 -0.84
CA PHE A 26 -1.04 2.67 -1.61
C PHE A 26 -2.18 1.67 -1.43
N LYS A 27 -2.59 1.04 -2.52
CA LYS A 27 -3.56 -0.05 -2.53
C LYS A 27 -2.82 -1.38 -2.58
N CYS A 28 -3.16 -2.29 -1.67
CA CYS A 28 -2.69 -3.66 -1.69
C CYS A 28 -3.29 -4.39 -2.90
N LEU A 29 -2.45 -5.04 -3.70
CA LEU A 29 -2.85 -5.77 -4.91
C LEU A 29 -3.00 -7.27 -4.69
N LYS A 30 -2.34 -7.81 -3.67
CA LYS A 30 -2.27 -9.25 -3.40
C LYS A 30 -2.17 -9.50 -1.90
N PRO A 31 -2.94 -10.44 -1.31
CA PRO A 31 -2.84 -10.74 0.11
C PRO A 31 -1.43 -11.17 0.53
N HIS A 32 -0.88 -10.57 1.59
CA HIS A 32 0.45 -10.89 2.08
C HIS A 32 0.66 -10.41 3.53
N THR A 33 1.71 -10.94 4.17
CA THR A 33 2.29 -10.34 5.37
C THR A 33 3.34 -9.31 4.95
N SER A 34 3.19 -8.07 5.40
CA SER A 34 4.12 -6.97 5.11
C SER A 34 5.49 -7.22 5.74
N GLY A 35 6.53 -6.96 4.96
CA GLY A 35 7.93 -6.98 5.35
C GLY A 35 8.72 -5.97 4.52
N VAL A 36 10.01 -5.82 4.83
CA VAL A 36 10.86 -4.81 4.15
C VAL A 36 10.97 -5.09 2.65
N SER A 37 11.03 -6.36 2.24
CA SER A 37 11.19 -6.77 0.84
C SER A 37 9.95 -6.57 -0.03
N ASN A 38 8.76 -6.40 0.57
CA ASN A 38 7.50 -6.18 -0.14
C ASN A 38 6.82 -4.86 0.28
N ALA A 39 7.59 -3.91 0.82
CA ALA A 39 7.09 -2.59 1.17
C ALA A 39 6.62 -1.80 -0.07
N PRO A 40 5.64 -0.88 0.07
CA PRO A 40 5.26 0.02 -1.00
C PRO A 40 6.44 0.88 -1.45
N HIS A 41 6.62 1.02 -2.76
CA HIS A 41 7.67 1.86 -3.33
C HIS A 41 7.14 3.26 -3.65
N PRO A 42 7.84 4.35 -3.29
CA PRO A 42 7.30 5.70 -3.43
C PRO A 42 7.08 6.13 -4.89
N THR A 43 7.84 5.62 -5.85
CA THR A 43 7.78 6.11 -7.24
C THR A 43 7.19 5.12 -8.25
N GLN A 44 7.01 3.85 -7.87
CA GLN A 44 6.59 2.81 -8.79
C GLN A 44 5.62 1.85 -8.14
N ASP A 45 4.81 1.19 -8.96
CA ASP A 45 3.95 0.11 -8.51
C ASP A 45 4.80 -1.17 -8.39
N THR A 46 4.46 -2.03 -7.44
CA THR A 46 5.14 -3.31 -7.20
C THR A 46 4.14 -4.45 -7.33
N GLU A 47 4.60 -5.70 -7.20
CA GLU A 47 3.71 -6.87 -7.17
C GLU A 47 2.61 -6.75 -6.09
N TYR A 48 2.93 -6.10 -4.96
CA TYR A 48 2.05 -6.05 -3.79
C TYR A 48 1.31 -4.72 -3.62
N TRP A 49 1.83 -3.62 -4.18
CA TRP A 49 1.34 -2.28 -3.90
C TRP A 49 1.25 -1.41 -5.14
N GLN A 50 0.10 -0.79 -5.34
CA GLN A 50 -0.10 0.26 -6.34
C GLN A 50 -0.16 1.62 -5.66
N ARG A 51 0.62 2.59 -6.12
CA ARG A 51 0.54 3.97 -5.63
C ARG A 51 -0.74 4.61 -6.14
N PHE A 52 -1.51 5.21 -5.23
CA PHE A 52 -2.62 6.06 -5.62
C PHE A 52 -2.08 7.35 -6.24
N ARG A 53 -2.34 7.54 -7.52
CA ARG A 53 -2.02 8.75 -8.29
C ARG A 53 -3.35 9.42 -8.61
N PRO A 54 -3.81 10.42 -7.84
CA PRO A 54 -4.99 11.18 -8.23
C PRO A 54 -4.68 11.82 -9.58
N SER A 55 -5.54 11.60 -10.58
CA SER A 55 -5.47 12.36 -11.82
C SER A 55 -5.66 13.83 -11.46
N LEU A 56 -4.64 14.64 -11.73
CA LEU A 56 -4.76 16.10 -11.70
C LEU A 56 -5.67 16.46 -12.87
N ASN A 57 -6.95 16.69 -12.58
CA ASN A 57 -7.85 17.43 -13.46
C ASN A 57 -7.68 18.93 -13.19
#